data_AF-A0AAT9HPG6-F1
#
_entry.id   AF-A0AAT9HPG6-F1
#
_cell.length_a   1.000
_cell.length_b   1.000
_cell.length_c   1.000
_cell.angle_alpha   90.00
_cell.angle_beta   90.00
_cell.angle_gamma   90.00
#
_symmetry.space_group_name_H-M   'P 1'
#
loop_
_entity.id
_entity.type
_entity.pdbx_description
1 polymer ?
#
loop_
_entity_poly.entity_id
_entity_poly.type
_entity_poly.pdbx_seq_one_letter_code
_entity_poly.pdbx_strand_id
1 'polypeptide(L)'
;MGHAKTSFVCLPCRASYKQPYDRDRPHRVCPRCAEPLIHVGSAFAPPPRRDTEGWRVLSVLLHAGVRFHKSCCGGPDTGRAR
;
A
#
# COMPACT_ATOMS: atom_id res chain seq x y z
N MET A 1 5.73 -8.35 20.56
CA MET A 1 6.22 -8.04 19.20
C MET A 1 5.06 -7.42 18.44
N GLY A 2 5.00 -6.09 18.34
CA GLY A 2 3.86 -5.42 17.73
C GLY A 2 3.84 -5.69 16.23
N HIS A 3 2.87 -6.47 15.75
CA HIS A 3 2.67 -6.67 14.32
C HIS A 3 2.55 -5.30 13.66
N ALA A 4 3.53 -4.92 12.84
CA ALA A 4 3.49 -3.68 12.09
C ALA A 4 2.22 -3.70 11.24
N LYS A 5 1.25 -2.87 11.61
CA LYS A 5 0.01 -2.71 10.83
C LYS A 5 0.41 -2.00 9.54
N THR A 6 0.11 -2.62 8.42
CA THR A 6 0.31 -2.03 7.11
C THR A 6 -1.03 -1.70 6.47
N SER A 7 -1.02 -0.77 5.52
CA SER A 7 -2.21 -0.45 4.74
C SER A 7 -2.17 -1.25 3.43
N PHE A 8 -3.35 -1.73 3.06
CA PHE A 8 -3.63 -2.39 1.79
C PHE A 8 -4.74 -1.64 1.07
N VAL A 9 -4.64 -1.47 -0.24
CA VAL A 9 -5.65 -0.73 -1.01
C VAL A 9 -6.29 -1.57 -2.10
N CYS A 10 -7.56 -1.29 -2.35
CA CYS A 10 -8.31 -1.76 -3.50
C CYS A 10 -8.60 -0.55 -4.40
N LEU A 11 -7.97 -0.51 -5.57
CA LEU A 11 -8.18 0.55 -6.56
C LEU A 11 -9.62 0.59 -7.11
N PRO A 12 -10.25 -0.53 -7.54
CA PRO A 12 -11.61 -0.47 -8.07
C PRO A 12 -12.65 -0.09 -7.01
N CYS A 13 -12.49 -0.58 -5.77
CA CYS A 13 -13.39 -0.20 -4.68
C CYS A 13 -13.07 1.17 -4.05
N ARG A 14 -11.90 1.75 -4.36
CA ARG A 14 -11.36 2.96 -3.74
C ARG A 14 -11.41 2.88 -2.22
N ALA A 15 -10.87 1.79 -1.70
CA ALA A 15 -10.92 1.44 -0.29
C ALA A 15 -9.53 1.09 0.24
N SER A 16 -9.27 1.46 1.49
CA SER A 16 -8.04 1.13 2.20
C SER A 16 -8.37 0.32 3.44
N TYR A 17 -7.62 -0.74 3.67
CA TYR A 17 -7.76 -1.67 4.78
C TYR A 17 -6.45 -1.69 5.56
N LYS A 18 -6.48 -1.27 6.83
CA LYS A 18 -5.35 -1.45 7.74
C LYS A 18 -5.39 -2.88 8.28
N GLN A 19 -4.39 -3.68 7.97
CA GLN A 19 -4.31 -5.07 8.40
C GLN A 19 -2.91 -5.38 8.93
N PRO A 20 -2.77 -6.33 9.87
CA PRO A 20 -1.45 -6.77 10.31
C PRO A 20 -0.67 -7.35 9.12
N TYR A 21 0.59 -6.97 8.97
CA TYR A 21 1.46 -7.61 7.98
C TYR A 21 1.67 -9.06 8.40
N ASP A 22 1.08 -9.98 7.64
CA ASP A 22 1.17 -11.41 7.86
C ASP A 22 1.95 -12.01 6.69
N ARG A 23 3.11 -12.60 7.00
CA ARG A 23 3.99 -13.20 5.99
C ARG A 23 3.40 -14.50 5.41
N ASP A 24 2.51 -15.15 6.16
CA ASP A 24 1.90 -16.42 5.79
C ASP A 24 0.73 -16.24 4.80
N ARG A 25 0.11 -15.04 4.81
CA ARG A 25 -0.91 -14.62 3.83
C ARG A 25 -0.46 -13.45 2.97
N PRO A 26 0.36 -13.70 1.93
CA PRO A 26 0.77 -12.67 0.97
C PRO A 26 -0.39 -12.24 0.06
N HIS A 27 -1.30 -13.14 -0.29
CA HIS A 27 -2.44 -12.86 -1.16
C HIS A 27 -3.66 -12.43 -0.34
N ARG A 28 -3.93 -11.13 -0.32
CA ARG A 28 -5.12 -10.57 0.31
C ARG A 28 -6.08 -10.10 -0.75
N VAL A 29 -7.35 -10.45 -0.59
CA VAL A 29 -8.41 -10.06 -1.52
C VAL A 29 -9.34 -9.03 -0.88
N CYS A 30 -9.89 -8.17 -1.70
CA CYS A 30 -10.86 -7.19 -1.26
C CYS A 30 -12.16 -7.90 -0.86
N PRO A 31 -12.71 -7.68 0.35
CA PRO A 31 -13.94 -8.33 0.78
C PRO A 31 -15.18 -7.89 -0.03
N ARG A 32 -15.05 -6.86 -0.87
CA ARG A 32 -16.16 -6.31 -1.66
C ARG A 32 -16.16 -6.77 -3.12
N CYS A 33 -14.99 -6.95 -3.73
CA CYS A 33 -14.87 -7.30 -5.16
C CYS A 33 -13.96 -8.51 -5.43
N ALA A 34 -13.43 -9.15 -4.39
CA ALA A 34 -12.48 -10.27 -4.46
C ALA A 34 -11.17 -9.99 -5.21
N GLU A 35 -10.94 -8.76 -5.69
CA GLU A 35 -9.70 -8.34 -6.34
C GLU A 35 -8.50 -8.33 -5.38
N PRO A 36 -7.28 -8.58 -5.87
CA PRO A 36 -6.08 -8.54 -5.05
C PRO A 36 -5.85 -7.14 -4.48
N LEU A 37 -5.59 -7.08 -3.17
CA LEU A 37 -5.24 -5.86 -2.47
C LEU A 37 -3.76 -5.54 -2.65
N ILE A 38 -3.47 -4.29 -2.99
CA ILE A 38 -2.08 -3.83 -3.16
C ILE A 38 -1.55 -3.40 -1.80
N HIS A 39 -0.43 -3.99 -1.37
CA HIS A 39 0.30 -3.54 -0.20
C HIS A 39 0.92 -2.17 -0.47
N VAL A 40 0.53 -1.15 0.29
CA VAL A 40 1.02 0.24 0.09
C VAL A 40 1.94 0.73 1.19
N GLY A 41 1.97 0.06 2.34
CA GLY A 41 2.85 0.37 3.46
C GLY A 41 2.13 0.99 4.66
N SER A 42 2.86 1.10 5.78
CA SER A 42 2.32 1.48 7.08
C SER A 42 2.07 2.98 7.27
N ALA A 43 2.74 3.83 6.50
CA ALA A 43 2.60 5.29 6.55
C ALA A 43 1.50 5.83 5.63
N PHE A 44 0.85 4.98 4.85
CA PHE A 44 -0.14 5.40 3.87
C PHE A 44 -1.39 6.02 4.52
N ALA A 45 -1.74 7.22 4.06
CA ALA A 45 -2.98 7.90 4.35
C ALA A 45 -3.90 7.81 3.11
N PRO A 46 -5.04 7.10 3.19
CA PRO A 46 -5.92 6.96 2.04
C PRO A 46 -6.64 8.26 1.71
N PRO A 47 -6.77 8.62 0.42
CA PRO A 47 -7.63 9.73 0.01
C PRO A 47 -9.12 9.40 0.27
N PRO A 48 -10.00 10.42 0.30
CA PRO A 48 -11.43 10.21 0.41
C PRO A 48 -11.93 9.29 -0.71
N ARG A 49 -12.90 8.42 -0.42
CA ARG A 49 -13.44 7.49 -1.43
C ARG A 49 -14.01 8.18 -2.68
N ARG A 50 -14.55 9.40 -2.52
CA ARG A 50 -15.09 10.23 -3.60
C ARG A 50 -14.01 10.92 -4.45
N ASP A 51 -12.76 10.96 -3.97
CA ASP A 51 -11.68 11.72 -4.57
C ASP A 51 -11.06 10.96 -5.76
N THR A 52 -11.71 11.03 -6.91
CA THR A 52 -11.33 10.18 -8.05
C THR A 52 -9.93 10.48 -8.59
N GLU A 53 -9.49 11.74 -8.50
CA GLU A 53 -8.17 12.16 -8.93
C GLU A 53 -7.08 11.63 -8.01
N GLY A 54 -7.23 11.73 -6.69
CA GLY A 54 -6.29 11.15 -5.73
C GLY A 54 -6.17 9.63 -5.87
N TRP A 55 -7.27 8.92 -6.16
CA TRP A 55 -7.23 7.49 -6.46
C TRP A 55 -6.53 7.18 -7.80
N ARG A 56 -6.66 8.03 -8.83
CA ARG A 56 -5.91 7.89 -10.09
C ARG A 56 -4.41 8.11 -9.87
N VAL A 57 -4.04 9.19 -9.19
CA VAL A 57 -2.63 9.48 -8.84
C VAL A 57 -2.04 8.33 -8.03
N LEU A 58 -2.78 7.81 -7.05
CA LEU A 58 -2.35 6.65 -6.28
C LEU A 58 -2.10 5.44 -7.19
N SER A 59 -2.99 5.14 -8.14
CA SER A 59 -2.77 4.04 -9.09
C SER A 59 -1.46 4.20 -9.85
N VAL A 60 -1.16 5.41 -10.34
CA VAL A 60 0.09 5.71 -11.06
C VAL A 60 1.31 5.50 -10.15
N LEU A 61 1.28 6.04 -8.93
CA LEU A 61 2.36 5.87 -7.94
C LEU A 61 2.60 4.38 -7.62
N LEU A 62 1.51 3.61 -7.45
CA LEU A 62 1.62 2.19 -7.12
C LEU A 62 2.16 1.37 -8.29
N HIS A 63 1.77 1.70 -9.53
CA HIS A 63 2.30 1.10 -10.76
C HIS A 63 3.78 1.46 -10.97
N ALA A 64 4.19 2.66 -10.57
CA ALA A 64 5.60 3.06 -10.55
C ALA A 64 6.42 2.39 -9.41
N GLY A 65 5.79 1.57 -8.57
CA GLY A 65 6.45 0.86 -7.47
C GLY A 65 6.62 1.69 -6.19
N VAL A 66 6.04 2.89 -6.11
CA VAL A 66 6.10 3.73 -4.90
C VAL A 66 5.32 3.07 -3.77
N ARG A 67 5.92 3.02 -2.57
CA ARG A 67 5.32 2.46 -1.35
C ARG A 67 5.60 3.38 -0.16
N PHE A 68 4.59 3.61 0.66
CA PHE A 68 4.59 4.53 1.80
C PHE A 68 4.96 3.79 3.08
N HIS A 69 6.25 3.62 3.30
CA HIS A 69 6.80 3.09 4.54
C HIS A 69 7.22 4.24 5.46
N LYS A 70 7.03 4.10 6.78
CA LYS A 70 7.73 4.97 7.72
C LYS A 70 9.20 4.56 7.66
N SER A 71 9.99 5.25 6.83
CA SER A 71 11.45 5.24 6.98
C SER A 71 11.75 5.93 8.31
N CYS A 72 11.91 5.15 9.37
CA CYS A 72 12.72 5.59 10.49
C CYS A 72 14.16 5.31 10.05
N CYS A 73 14.92 6.39 9.82
CA CYS A 73 16.33 6.42 9.48
C CYS A 73 16.64 6.23 7.98
N GLY A 74 17.07 7.33 7.35
CA GLY A 74 17.82 7.29 6.11
C GLY A 74 19.21 6.73 6.38
N GLY A 75 19.56 5.65 5.68
CA GLY A 75 20.93 5.34 5.31
C GLY A 75 20.96 5.31 3.78
N PRO A 76 21.93 5.95 3.12
CA PRO A 76 21.99 5.98 1.66
C PRO A 76 22.41 4.59 1.15
N ASP A 77 21.49 3.83 0.56
CA ASP A 77 21.87 2.68 -0.25
C ASP A 77 22.37 3.17 -1.60
N THR A 78 23.69 3.12 -1.72
CA THR A 78 24.44 3.34 -2.93
C THR A 78 24.04 2.31 -3.99
N GLY A 79 23.81 2.81 -5.20
CA GLY A 79 24.18 2.09 -6.41
C GLY A 79 23.33 0.87 -6.77
N ARG A 80 22.31 1.12 -7.56
CA ARG A 80 21.89 0.21 -8.63
C ARG A 80 23.11 -0.13 -9.51
N ALA A 81 23.70 -1.31 -9.36
CA ALA A 81 24.59 -1.88 -10.36
C ALA A 81 23.79 -2.89 -11.19
N ARG A 82 23.75 -2.61 -12.49
CA ARG A 82 23.36 -3.54 -13.56
C ARG A 82 24.39 -4.65 -13.68
#